data_AF-A0A538DD99-F1
#
_entry.id   AF-A0A538DD99-F1
#
_cell.length_a   1.000
_cell.length_b   1.000
_cell.length_c   1.000
_cell.angle_alpha   90.00
_cell.angle_beta   90.00
_cell.angle_gamma   90.00
#
_symmetry.space_group_name_H-M   'P 1'
#
loop_
_entity.id
_entity.type
_entity.pdbx_description
1 polymer ?
#
loop_
_entity_poly.entity_id
_entity_poly.type
_entity_poly.pdbx_seq_one_letter_code
_entity_poly.pdbx_strand_id
1 'polypeptide(L)'
;MKRRQIVSAWVVALIAIGVAAVVLAVPGHHSTKATAPSSAAAYMPEPGNGEGEQFGAMDTYWNDRLTYPTGHFNPAWLRAAKAQDARIASRRPRVGQSGASWTSLGPRPERMTGCTNCYDYGFTEGRINAMVVDPTTTTQGSIVAYAATVGGGVWKTTNCCSNSTSWSVTTDDPLISTLAIDTLSIDPQSHNTVFAGTGDLNYGSFSMGSQGILKSAEFP
;
A
#
# COMPACT_ATOMS: atom_id res chain seq x y z
N MET A 1 -38.80 93.15 39.05
CA MET A 1 -37.62 93.84 38.47
C MET A 1 -36.82 92.85 37.60
N LYS A 2 -36.35 93.28 36.44
CA LYS A 2 -35.78 92.49 35.32
C LYS A 2 -34.48 91.72 35.67
N ARG A 3 -34.32 90.51 35.11
CA ARG A 3 -33.15 89.97 34.32
C ARG A 3 -33.11 88.43 34.42
N ARG A 4 -33.62 87.66 33.45
CA ARG A 4 -33.02 87.18 32.17
C ARG A 4 -31.85 86.18 32.31
N GLN A 5 -32.22 84.89 32.23
CA GLN A 5 -31.65 83.78 31.45
C GLN A 5 -30.14 83.77 31.13
N ILE A 6 -29.34 83.01 31.90
CA ILE A 6 -28.08 82.34 31.46
C ILE A 6 -27.79 81.13 32.38
N VAL A 7 -28.39 79.96 32.16
CA VAL A 7 -27.95 78.71 32.86
C VAL A 7 -27.92 77.46 31.95
N SER A 8 -28.35 77.55 30.70
CA SER A 8 -28.42 76.40 29.77
C SER A 8 -27.20 76.26 28.85
N ALA A 9 -25.99 76.45 29.38
CA ALA A 9 -24.73 76.26 28.63
C ALA A 9 -23.61 75.53 29.41
N TRP A 10 -23.75 75.32 30.72
CA TRP A 10 -22.70 74.72 31.55
C TRP A 10 -22.84 73.20 31.79
N VAL A 11 -23.95 72.59 31.38
CA VAL A 11 -24.18 71.14 31.56
C VAL A 11 -23.63 70.30 30.40
N VAL A 12 -23.38 70.89 29.23
CA VAL A 12 -22.84 70.16 28.05
C VAL A 12 -21.31 70.14 28.03
N ALA A 13 -20.62 71.09 28.67
CA ALA A 13 -19.17 71.18 28.67
C ALA A 13 -18.46 70.20 29.64
N LEU A 14 -19.16 69.71 30.68
CA LEU A 14 -18.59 68.76 31.65
C LEU A 14 -18.65 67.30 31.20
N ILE A 15 -19.42 66.97 30.17
CA ILE A 15 -19.50 65.62 29.61
C ILE A 15 -18.40 65.38 28.55
N ALA A 16 -17.86 66.44 27.93
CA ALA A 16 -16.82 66.33 26.90
C ALA A 16 -15.39 66.18 27.46
N ILE A 17 -15.14 66.53 28.73
CA ILE A 17 -13.80 66.48 29.35
C ILE A 17 -13.55 65.14 30.06
N GLY A 18 -14.61 64.39 30.40
CA GLY A 18 -14.49 63.03 30.96
C GLY A 18 -14.15 61.94 29.93
N VAL A 19 -14.28 62.22 28.63
CA VAL A 19 -14.06 61.24 27.55
C VAL A 19 -12.67 61.38 26.88
N ALA A 20 -11.92 62.45 27.18
CA ALA A 20 -10.61 62.72 26.56
C ALA A 20 -9.38 62.31 27.39
N ALA A 21 -9.55 61.73 28.58
CA ALA A 21 -8.46 61.40 29.51
C ALA A 21 -8.29 59.90 29.80
N VAL A 22 -8.60 59.02 28.83
CA VAL A 22 -8.26 57.58 28.88
C VAL A 22 -7.62 57.14 27.56
N VAL A 23 -6.63 57.89 27.06
CA VAL A 23 -5.93 57.59 25.78
C VAL A 23 -4.42 57.33 25.95
N LEU A 24 -3.87 57.25 27.16
CA LEU A 24 -2.45 56.92 27.33
C LEU A 24 -2.22 55.89 28.43
N ALA A 25 -2.04 54.63 28.00
CA ALA A 25 -1.24 53.55 28.61
C ALA A 25 -1.95 52.19 28.71
N VAL A 26 -2.04 51.44 27.60
CA VAL A 26 -1.97 49.95 27.66
C VAL A 26 -1.28 49.44 26.38
N PRO A 27 -0.23 48.60 26.46
CA PRO A 27 0.52 48.09 25.30
C PRO A 27 -0.31 47.10 24.49
N GLY A 28 -0.16 47.16 23.17
CA GLY A 28 -0.81 46.24 22.22
C GLY A 28 -0.50 44.78 22.53
N HIS A 29 -1.56 43.98 22.64
CA HIS A 29 -1.54 42.55 22.38
C HIS A 29 -2.66 42.25 21.41
N HIS A 30 -2.31 42.09 20.13
CA HIS A 30 -3.14 41.36 19.18
C HIS A 30 -3.20 39.91 19.68
N SER A 31 -4.21 39.60 20.48
CA SER A 31 -4.62 38.23 20.73
C SER A 31 -6.04 38.11 20.21
N THR A 32 -6.14 37.78 18.92
CA THR A 32 -7.34 37.15 18.38
C THR A 32 -7.56 35.89 19.21
N LYS A 33 -8.46 35.96 20.21
CA LYS A 33 -9.04 34.76 20.78
C LYS A 33 -9.84 34.11 19.65
N ALA A 34 -9.19 33.20 18.94
CA ALA A 34 -9.89 32.23 18.13
C ALA A 34 -10.73 31.42 19.11
N THR A 35 -12.02 31.76 19.22
CA THR A 35 -13.01 30.85 19.78
C THR A 35 -12.86 29.56 18.99
N ALA A 36 -12.44 28.49 19.66
CA ALA A 36 -12.38 27.18 19.04
C ALA A 36 -13.76 26.91 18.40
N PRO A 37 -13.83 26.44 17.15
CA PRO A 37 -15.12 26.02 16.61
C PRO A 37 -15.70 25.00 17.58
N SER A 38 -16.98 25.16 17.94
CA SER A 38 -17.76 24.13 18.62
C SER A 38 -17.39 22.81 17.97
N SER A 39 -16.81 21.88 18.75
CA SER A 39 -16.48 20.55 18.26
C SER A 39 -17.67 20.06 17.45
N ALA A 40 -17.46 19.74 16.18
CA ALA A 40 -18.48 19.04 15.40
C ALA A 40 -18.94 17.88 16.29
N ALA A 41 -20.26 17.82 16.54
CA ALA A 41 -20.82 16.76 17.36
C ALA A 41 -20.20 15.44 16.89
N ALA A 42 -19.62 14.68 17.82
CA ALA A 42 -19.07 13.37 17.50
C ALA A 42 -20.14 12.63 16.71
N TYR A 43 -19.80 12.19 15.50
CA TYR A 43 -20.69 11.42 14.64
C TYR A 43 -21.21 10.25 15.47
N MET A 44 -22.48 10.33 15.89
CA MET A 44 -23.17 9.22 16.51
C MET A 44 -23.81 8.44 15.36
N PRO A 45 -23.40 7.19 15.11
CA PRO A 45 -24.02 6.38 14.08
C PRO A 45 -25.51 6.26 14.37
N GLU A 46 -26.35 6.66 13.41
CA GLU A 46 -27.79 6.41 13.48
C GLU A 46 -28.01 4.89 13.36
N PRO A 47 -28.74 4.24 14.29
CA PRO A 47 -29.05 2.83 14.16
C PRO A 47 -30.13 2.68 13.09
N GLY A 48 -29.75 2.38 11.85
CA GLY A 48 -30.77 2.15 10.81
C GLY A 48 -30.32 1.89 9.37
N ASN A 49 -29.05 2.07 9.03
CA ASN A 49 -28.54 1.80 7.68
C ASN A 49 -27.23 1.01 7.79
N GLY A 50 -27.15 -0.14 7.12
CA GLY A 50 -26.13 -1.21 7.29
C GLY A 50 -24.65 -0.82 7.14
N GLU A 51 -24.32 0.45 6.94
CA GLU A 51 -22.96 0.99 7.00
C GLU A 51 -22.38 0.89 8.43
N GLY A 52 -23.18 1.12 9.47
CA GLY A 52 -22.72 0.98 10.87
C GLY A 52 -22.32 -0.45 11.24
N GLU A 53 -23.08 -1.43 10.75
CA GLU A 53 -22.79 -2.85 10.92
C GLU A 53 -21.51 -3.25 10.15
N GLN A 54 -21.24 -2.63 9.00
CA GLN A 54 -20.02 -2.84 8.24
C GLN A 54 -18.78 -2.35 9.00
N PHE A 55 -18.85 -1.20 9.69
CA PHE A 55 -17.76 -0.73 10.55
C PHE A 55 -17.55 -1.64 11.75
N GLY A 56 -18.62 -2.11 12.40
CA GLY A 56 -18.54 -3.10 13.47
C GLY A 56 -17.89 -4.41 13.00
N ALA A 57 -18.29 -4.93 11.83
CA ALA A 57 -17.71 -6.12 11.24
C ALA A 57 -16.23 -5.94 10.86
N MET A 58 -15.85 -4.77 10.35
CA MET A 58 -14.47 -4.41 10.04
C MET A 58 -13.61 -4.34 11.31
N ASP A 59 -14.12 -3.71 12.37
CA ASP A 59 -13.45 -3.62 13.67
C ASP A 59 -13.27 -5.00 14.30
N THR A 60 -14.29 -5.86 14.28
CA THR A 60 -14.19 -7.25 14.74
C THR A 60 -13.15 -8.02 13.91
N TYR A 61 -13.19 -7.89 12.58
CA TYR A 61 -12.22 -8.54 11.69
C TYR A 61 -10.77 -8.13 12.01
N TRP A 62 -10.50 -6.83 12.17
CA TRP A 62 -9.15 -6.36 12.49
C TRP A 62 -8.72 -6.77 13.89
N ASN A 63 -9.63 -6.75 14.87
CA ASN A 63 -9.34 -7.17 16.24
C ASN A 63 -8.98 -8.66 16.30
N ASP A 64 -9.81 -9.52 15.70
CA ASP A 64 -9.59 -10.96 15.66
C ASP A 64 -8.27 -11.29 14.95
N ARG A 65 -8.00 -10.66 13.81
CA ARG A 65 -6.75 -10.87 13.07
C ARG A 65 -5.50 -10.47 13.86
N LEU A 66 -5.57 -9.37 14.61
CA LEU A 66 -4.42 -8.85 15.37
C LEU A 66 -4.19 -9.56 16.71
N THR A 67 -5.20 -10.28 17.21
CA THR A 67 -5.18 -10.86 18.56
C THR A 67 -5.37 -12.37 18.61
N TYR A 68 -5.62 -13.02 17.46
CA TYR A 68 -5.70 -14.49 17.37
C TYR A 68 -4.41 -15.16 17.90
N PRO A 69 -4.51 -16.30 18.61
CA PRO A 69 -5.73 -17.03 19.01
C PRO A 69 -6.32 -16.57 20.35
N THR A 70 -5.67 -15.65 21.06
CA THR A 70 -5.95 -15.39 22.47
C THR A 70 -6.91 -14.23 22.71
N GLY A 71 -7.19 -13.39 21.70
CA GLY A 71 -8.04 -12.21 21.85
C GLY A 71 -7.39 -11.08 22.67
N HIS A 72 -6.14 -11.26 23.10
CA HIS A 72 -5.48 -10.35 24.03
C HIS A 72 -4.54 -9.38 23.30
N PHE A 73 -4.99 -8.14 23.09
CA PHE A 73 -4.14 -7.03 22.68
C PHE A 73 -3.65 -6.23 23.88
N ASN A 74 -2.33 -6.07 24.02
CA ASN A 74 -1.78 -5.11 24.98
C ASN A 74 -1.29 -3.85 24.24
N PRO A 75 -1.93 -2.68 24.44
CA PRO A 75 -1.51 -1.43 23.79
C PRO A 75 -0.10 -0.96 24.20
N ALA A 76 0.49 -1.54 25.26
CA ALA A 76 1.89 -1.30 25.60
C ALA A 76 2.85 -1.86 24.55
N TRP A 77 2.51 -2.98 23.89
CA TRP A 77 3.34 -3.56 22.84
C TRP A 77 3.44 -2.65 21.62
N LEU A 78 2.33 -2.06 21.18
CA LEU A 78 2.34 -1.11 20.07
C LEU A 78 3.16 0.14 20.40
N ARG A 79 3.06 0.65 21.64
CA ARG A 79 3.86 1.79 22.10
C ARG A 79 5.35 1.46 22.15
N ALA A 80 5.72 0.27 22.62
CA ALA A 80 7.09 -0.21 22.61
C ALA A 80 7.63 -0.41 21.19
N ALA A 81 6.83 -0.99 20.29
CA ALA A 81 7.17 -1.16 18.89
C ALA A 81 7.40 0.19 18.19
N LYS A 82 6.54 1.18 18.43
CA LYS A 82 6.72 2.56 17.93
C LYS A 82 8.04 3.19 18.42
N ALA A 83 8.38 3.00 19.69
CA ALA A 83 9.64 3.51 20.24
C ALA A 83 10.86 2.81 19.63
N GLN A 84 10.75 1.53 19.28
CA GLN A 84 11.79 0.77 18.59
C GLN A 84 11.92 1.16 17.12
N ASP A 85 10.79 1.33 16.42
CA ASP A 85 10.74 1.81 15.02
C ASP A 85 11.42 3.17 14.87
N ALA A 86 11.18 4.09 15.80
CA ALA A 86 11.86 5.41 15.83
C ALA A 86 13.39 5.33 15.96
N ARG A 87 13.95 4.19 16.41
CA ARG A 87 15.41 3.96 16.45
C ARG A 87 15.97 3.44 15.13
N ILE A 88 15.11 2.90 14.26
CA ILE A 88 15.50 2.46 12.92
C ILE A 88 15.61 3.73 12.07
N ALA A 89 16.84 4.08 11.69
CA ALA A 89 17.06 5.23 10.83
C ALA A 89 16.33 5.03 9.50
N SER A 90 15.30 5.85 9.24
CA SER A 90 14.61 5.86 7.95
C SER A 90 15.60 6.32 6.87
N ARG A 91 16.15 5.38 6.11
CA ARG A 91 16.94 5.68 4.93
C ARG A 91 16.03 5.49 3.73
N ARG A 92 15.78 6.57 3.00
CA ARG A 92 15.35 6.42 1.61
C ARG A 92 16.58 5.94 0.85
N PRO A 93 16.54 4.80 0.15
CA PRO A 93 17.60 4.47 -0.79
C PRO A 93 17.83 5.71 -1.64
N ARG A 94 19.08 6.19 -1.70
CA ARG A 94 19.45 7.12 -2.77
C ARG A 94 19.29 6.30 -4.03
N VAL A 95 18.13 6.43 -4.69
CA VAL A 95 17.96 5.97 -6.07
C VAL A 95 18.74 6.96 -6.93
N GLY A 96 20.06 6.97 -6.77
CA GLY A 96 20.88 7.21 -7.93
C GLY A 96 20.60 6.02 -8.83
N GLN A 97 20.08 6.27 -10.02
CA GLN A 97 20.20 5.32 -11.12
C GLN A 97 21.69 5.14 -11.45
N SER A 98 22.49 4.62 -10.51
CA SER A 98 23.69 3.91 -10.89
C SER A 98 23.18 2.74 -11.71
N GLY A 99 23.60 2.63 -12.97
CA GLY A 99 23.19 1.60 -13.93
C GLY A 99 23.54 0.19 -13.49
N ALA A 100 22.97 -0.24 -12.36
CA ALA A 100 22.94 -1.61 -11.92
C ALA A 100 22.05 -2.35 -12.90
N SER A 101 22.68 -2.99 -13.88
CA SER A 101 22.02 -3.94 -14.74
C SER A 101 21.64 -5.15 -13.88
N TRP A 102 20.36 -5.31 -13.62
CA TRP A 102 19.84 -6.53 -13.04
C TRP A 102 19.83 -7.61 -14.12
N THR A 103 20.48 -8.74 -13.84
CA THR A 103 20.43 -9.90 -14.71
C THR A 103 19.53 -10.94 -14.05
N SER A 104 18.41 -11.23 -14.71
CA SER A 104 17.55 -12.32 -14.29
C SER A 104 18.22 -13.66 -14.55
N LEU A 105 18.17 -14.58 -13.58
CA LEU A 105 18.72 -15.93 -13.73
C LEU A 105 17.73 -16.91 -14.36
N GLY A 106 16.47 -16.50 -14.52
CA GLY A 106 15.40 -17.37 -14.99
C GLY A 106 14.83 -18.27 -13.89
N PRO A 107 13.85 -19.12 -14.22
CA PRO A 107 13.29 -20.12 -13.32
C PRO A 107 14.19 -21.37 -13.21
N ARG A 108 15.47 -21.28 -13.60
CA ARG A 108 16.38 -22.44 -13.57
C ARG A 108 16.74 -22.80 -12.12
N PRO A 109 16.96 -24.09 -11.81
CA PRO A 109 17.46 -24.48 -10.51
C PRO A 109 18.77 -23.76 -10.18
N GLU A 110 18.87 -23.25 -8.95
CA GLU A 110 20.07 -22.61 -8.45
C GLU A 110 20.72 -23.47 -7.37
N ARG A 111 22.05 -23.41 -7.28
CA ARG A 111 22.78 -24.15 -6.26
C ARG A 111 22.48 -23.55 -4.89
N MET A 112 21.87 -24.34 -4.01
CA MET A 112 21.59 -23.94 -2.65
C MET A 112 22.90 -23.94 -1.85
N THR A 113 23.47 -22.76 -1.64
CA THR A 113 24.70 -22.57 -0.84
C THR A 113 24.42 -22.36 0.65
N GLY A 114 23.14 -22.29 1.03
CA GLY A 114 22.69 -22.12 2.41
C GLY A 114 22.63 -23.43 3.19
N CYS A 115 22.84 -23.35 4.50
CA CYS A 115 22.76 -24.48 5.41
C CYS A 115 21.47 -24.42 6.22
N THR A 116 20.48 -25.25 5.88
CA THR A 116 19.34 -25.53 6.76
C THR A 116 19.52 -26.95 7.32
N ASN A 117 19.81 -27.06 8.62
CA ASN A 117 20.12 -28.33 9.30
C ASN A 117 21.29 -29.13 8.68
N CYS A 118 22.23 -28.46 8.00
CA CYS A 118 23.40 -29.09 7.35
C CYS A 118 23.06 -30.11 6.25
N TYR A 119 21.86 -30.04 5.67
CA TYR A 119 21.50 -30.83 4.50
C TYR A 119 21.83 -30.07 3.21
N ASP A 120 22.59 -30.71 2.31
CA ASP A 120 22.87 -30.17 0.97
C ASP A 120 21.75 -30.60 0.03
N TYR A 121 20.88 -29.65 -0.33
CA TYR A 121 19.81 -29.86 -1.30
C TYR A 121 20.31 -29.80 -2.75
N GLY A 122 21.60 -29.50 -2.98
CA GLY A 122 22.18 -29.41 -4.31
C GLY A 122 21.62 -28.23 -5.10
N PHE A 123 20.89 -28.54 -6.18
CA PHE A 123 20.18 -27.55 -6.97
C PHE A 123 18.72 -27.50 -6.55
N THR A 124 18.22 -26.31 -6.27
CA THR A 124 16.85 -26.06 -5.84
C THR A 124 16.22 -25.00 -6.72
N GLU A 125 14.99 -25.25 -7.14
CA GLU A 125 14.13 -24.28 -7.81
C GLU A 125 12.91 -23.91 -6.94
N GLY A 126 12.27 -22.80 -7.31
CA GLY A 126 10.92 -22.50 -6.84
C GLY A 126 9.89 -23.41 -7.49
N ARG A 127 8.71 -23.53 -6.87
CA ARG A 127 7.63 -24.36 -7.43
C ARG A 127 7.10 -23.77 -8.74
N ILE A 128 7.01 -24.65 -9.74
CA ILE A 128 6.33 -24.42 -11.02
C ILE A 128 4.92 -25.03 -10.92
N ASN A 129 3.89 -24.21 -11.10
CA ASN A 129 2.50 -24.68 -11.03
C ASN A 129 1.98 -25.10 -12.42
N ALA A 130 2.35 -24.37 -13.47
CA ALA A 130 1.91 -24.66 -14.82
C ALA A 130 3.01 -24.35 -15.85
N MET A 131 2.99 -25.10 -16.95
CA MET A 131 3.73 -24.76 -18.16
C MET A 131 2.82 -24.95 -19.37
N VAL A 132 2.90 -24.03 -20.32
CA VAL A 132 2.17 -24.11 -21.60
C VAL A 132 3.14 -23.88 -22.74
N VAL A 133 2.98 -24.65 -23.81
CA VAL A 133 3.80 -24.56 -25.02
C VAL A 133 2.91 -24.02 -26.13
N ASP A 134 3.42 -23.05 -26.89
CA ASP A 134 2.70 -22.50 -28.03
C ASP A 134 2.61 -23.57 -29.15
N PRO A 135 1.39 -24.01 -29.50
CA PRO A 135 1.19 -25.09 -30.48
C PRO A 135 1.58 -24.67 -31.91
N THR A 136 1.73 -23.37 -32.18
CA THR A 136 2.11 -22.86 -33.51
C THR A 136 3.62 -22.88 -33.74
N THR A 137 4.43 -23.00 -32.67
CA THR A 137 5.89 -23.04 -32.75
C THR A 137 6.41 -24.48 -32.65
N THR A 138 6.72 -25.09 -33.78
CA THR A 138 7.08 -26.53 -33.84
C THR A 138 8.55 -26.77 -34.19
N THR A 139 9.29 -25.75 -34.59
CA THR A 139 10.71 -25.89 -34.96
C THR A 139 11.58 -25.95 -33.73
N GLN A 140 12.40 -26.99 -33.61
CA GLN A 140 13.32 -27.17 -32.49
C GLN A 140 14.27 -25.96 -32.37
N GLY A 141 14.44 -25.47 -31.14
CA GLY A 141 15.24 -24.27 -30.88
C GLY A 141 14.52 -22.94 -31.13
N SER A 142 13.28 -22.96 -31.63
CA SER A 142 12.40 -21.79 -31.70
C SER A 142 11.02 -22.03 -31.09
N ILE A 143 10.89 -23.06 -30.24
CA ILE A 143 9.65 -23.37 -29.53
C ILE A 143 9.44 -22.29 -28.45
N VAL A 144 8.25 -21.69 -28.47
CA VAL A 144 7.80 -20.73 -27.46
C VAL A 144 7.07 -21.48 -26.35
N ALA A 145 7.44 -21.21 -25.11
CA ALA A 145 6.77 -21.78 -23.94
C ALA A 145 6.73 -20.76 -22.80
N TYR A 146 5.78 -20.97 -21.89
CA TYR A 146 5.57 -20.14 -20.73
C TYR A 146 5.55 -21.02 -19.47
N ALA A 147 6.09 -20.51 -18.37
CA ALA A 147 6.11 -21.17 -17.08
C ALA A 147 5.53 -20.25 -16.00
N ALA A 148 4.64 -20.79 -15.18
CA ALA A 148 4.01 -20.12 -14.05
C ALA A 148 4.62 -20.60 -12.74
N THR A 149 4.91 -19.64 -11.88
CA THR A 149 5.57 -19.88 -10.60
C THR A 149 4.78 -19.25 -9.45
N VAL A 150 4.97 -19.77 -8.24
CA VAL A 150 4.20 -19.36 -7.05
C VAL A 150 4.63 -18.00 -6.49
N GLY A 151 5.85 -17.56 -6.80
CA GLY A 151 6.37 -16.29 -6.29
C GLY A 151 7.29 -15.55 -7.25
N GLY A 152 7.49 -16.07 -8.46
CA GLY A 152 8.34 -15.48 -9.49
C GLY A 152 7.58 -15.05 -10.74
N GLY A 153 6.24 -15.10 -10.73
CA GLY A 153 5.41 -14.66 -11.84
C GLY A 153 5.43 -15.60 -13.04
N VAL A 154 5.26 -15.03 -14.24
CA VAL A 154 5.26 -15.74 -15.51
C VAL A 154 6.58 -15.51 -16.26
N TRP A 155 7.15 -16.60 -16.75
CA TRP A 155 8.37 -16.63 -17.55
C TRP A 155 8.06 -17.08 -18.97
N LYS A 156 8.73 -16.50 -19.95
CA LYS A 156 8.64 -16.86 -21.37
C LYS A 156 9.98 -17.31 -21.91
N THR A 157 9.97 -18.33 -22.74
CA THR A 157 11.11 -18.71 -23.59
C THR A 157 10.68 -18.71 -25.05
N THR A 158 11.60 -18.41 -25.96
CA THR A 158 11.40 -18.48 -27.41
C THR A 158 12.34 -19.48 -28.08
N ASN A 159 13.19 -20.14 -27.29
CA ASN A 159 14.22 -21.07 -27.75
C ASN A 159 14.22 -22.33 -26.88
N CYS A 160 13.03 -22.81 -26.53
CA CYS A 160 12.87 -23.94 -25.64
C CYS A 160 13.57 -25.20 -26.12
N CYS A 161 13.75 -26.07 -25.12
CA CYS A 161 13.79 -27.52 -25.27
C CYS A 161 15.17 -28.02 -25.70
N SER A 162 16.19 -27.26 -25.28
CA SER A 162 17.60 -27.64 -25.29
C SER A 162 18.29 -27.10 -24.03
N ASN A 163 19.56 -27.49 -23.83
CA ASN A 163 20.38 -26.97 -22.73
C ASN A 163 20.70 -25.46 -22.86
N SER A 164 20.39 -24.83 -24.00
CA SER A 164 20.56 -23.40 -24.24
C SER A 164 19.26 -22.61 -24.06
N THR A 165 18.21 -23.22 -23.50
CA THR A 165 16.93 -22.56 -23.23
C THR A 165 17.16 -21.35 -22.32
N SER A 166 16.70 -20.18 -22.75
CA SER A 166 16.71 -18.95 -21.95
C SER A 166 15.31 -18.48 -21.65
N TRP A 167 15.13 -17.87 -20.48
CA TRP A 167 13.84 -17.39 -19.99
C TRP A 167 13.90 -15.90 -19.69
N SER A 168 12.84 -15.20 -20.06
CA SER A 168 12.61 -13.79 -19.75
C SER A 168 11.41 -13.66 -18.81
N VAL A 169 11.53 -12.76 -17.83
CA VAL A 169 10.40 -12.41 -16.96
C VAL A 169 9.39 -11.58 -17.76
N THR A 170 8.11 -11.85 -17.57
CA THR A 170 7.03 -11.15 -18.28
C THR A 170 6.07 -10.38 -17.37
N THR A 171 6.21 -10.56 -16.07
CA THR A 171 5.34 -9.96 -15.04
C THR A 171 6.12 -9.01 -14.13
N ASP A 172 7.21 -8.42 -14.61
CA ASP A 172 7.98 -7.40 -13.87
C ASP A 172 7.38 -6.01 -14.11
N ASP A 173 6.12 -5.85 -13.70
CA ASP A 173 5.36 -4.60 -13.83
C ASP A 173 4.86 -4.16 -12.44
N PRO A 174 5.09 -2.90 -12.02
CA PRO A 174 4.67 -2.41 -10.71
C PRO A 174 3.14 -2.41 -10.48
N LEU A 175 2.34 -2.53 -11.54
CA LEU A 175 0.88 -2.63 -11.46
C LEU A 175 0.40 -4.05 -11.14
N ILE A 176 1.26 -5.06 -11.25
CA ILE A 176 0.94 -6.44 -10.91
C ILE A 176 1.08 -6.62 -9.40
N SER A 177 -0.07 -6.75 -8.72
CA SER A 177 -0.12 -6.82 -7.25
C SER A 177 0.30 -8.16 -6.65
N THR A 178 0.44 -9.21 -7.47
CA THR A 178 0.86 -10.56 -7.03
C THR A 178 1.60 -11.28 -8.15
N LEU A 179 2.66 -11.98 -7.77
CA LEU A 179 3.47 -12.82 -8.67
C LEU A 179 3.21 -14.32 -8.45
N ALA A 180 2.19 -14.66 -7.66
CA ALA A 180 1.72 -16.03 -7.53
C ALA A 180 0.84 -16.38 -8.72
N ILE A 181 1.26 -17.36 -9.50
CA ILE A 181 0.53 -17.83 -10.68
C ILE A 181 0.24 -19.32 -10.51
N ASP A 182 -1.04 -19.66 -10.58
CA ASP A 182 -1.55 -21.03 -10.42
C ASP A 182 -1.67 -21.72 -11.78
N THR A 183 -2.14 -20.98 -12.79
CA THR A 183 -2.51 -21.55 -14.09
C THR A 183 -2.13 -20.64 -15.24
N LEU A 184 -1.86 -21.26 -16.39
CA LEU A 184 -1.60 -20.60 -17.67
C LEU A 184 -2.47 -21.22 -18.76
N SER A 185 -2.92 -20.39 -19.69
CA SER A 185 -3.60 -20.84 -20.91
C SER A 185 -3.29 -19.92 -22.07
N ILE A 186 -3.04 -20.49 -23.24
CA ILE A 186 -2.87 -19.76 -24.50
C ILE A 186 -4.23 -19.72 -25.20
N ASP A 187 -4.63 -18.55 -25.70
CA ASP A 187 -5.86 -18.41 -26.47
C ASP A 187 -5.77 -19.27 -27.75
N PRO A 188 -6.69 -20.23 -27.95
CA PRO A 188 -6.67 -21.10 -29.14
C PRO A 188 -6.97 -20.34 -30.44
N GLN A 189 -7.58 -19.14 -30.37
CA GLN A 189 -7.85 -18.31 -31.54
C GLN A 189 -6.71 -17.33 -31.83
N SER A 190 -5.83 -17.06 -30.86
CA SER A 190 -4.71 -16.13 -31.01
C SER A 190 -3.56 -16.51 -30.08
N HIS A 191 -2.56 -17.22 -30.61
CA HIS A 191 -1.41 -17.70 -29.82
C HIS A 191 -0.58 -16.59 -29.13
N ASN A 192 -0.77 -15.33 -29.54
CA ASN A 192 -0.16 -14.15 -28.91
C ASN A 192 -0.83 -13.75 -27.59
N THR A 193 -2.04 -14.25 -27.34
CA THR A 193 -2.77 -13.97 -26.10
C THR A 193 -2.56 -15.12 -25.12
N VAL A 194 -2.05 -14.81 -23.94
CA VAL A 194 -1.93 -15.76 -22.83
C VAL A 194 -2.63 -15.19 -21.60
N PHE A 195 -3.35 -16.06 -20.91
CA PHE A 195 -4.02 -15.79 -19.66
C PHE A 195 -3.26 -16.46 -18.52
N ALA A 196 -3.09 -15.74 -17.42
CA ALA A 196 -2.49 -16.24 -16.20
C ALA A 196 -3.44 -16.07 -15.02
N GLY A 197 -3.86 -17.18 -14.42
CA GLY A 197 -4.66 -17.16 -13.19
C GLY A 197 -3.74 -16.94 -12.00
N THR A 198 -3.96 -15.85 -11.27
CA THR A 198 -3.14 -15.52 -10.10
C THR A 198 -3.59 -16.33 -8.87
N GLY A 199 -2.67 -16.51 -7.93
CA GLY A 199 -2.85 -17.27 -6.70
C GLY A 199 -2.02 -18.55 -6.69
N ASP A 200 -2.21 -19.31 -5.61
CA ASP A 200 -1.68 -20.65 -5.45
C ASP A 200 -2.53 -21.36 -4.40
N LEU A 201 -3.43 -22.25 -4.86
CA LEU A 201 -4.41 -22.94 -4.00
C LEU A 201 -3.92 -24.32 -3.53
N ASN A 202 -2.60 -24.44 -3.31
CA ASN A 202 -2.06 -25.58 -2.59
C ASN A 202 -2.38 -25.38 -1.11
N TYR A 203 -3.40 -26.09 -0.59
CA TYR A 203 -3.95 -26.00 0.78
C TYR A 203 -2.97 -26.38 1.92
N GLY A 204 -1.76 -25.81 1.92
CA GLY A 204 -0.72 -25.99 2.93
C GLY A 204 -0.25 -24.65 3.52
N SER A 205 0.85 -24.68 4.27
CA SER A 205 1.37 -23.51 5.02
C SER A 205 1.82 -22.31 4.15
N PHE A 206 1.78 -22.41 2.82
CA PHE A 206 2.25 -21.39 1.88
C PHE A 206 1.29 -21.19 0.70
N SER A 207 -0.02 -21.02 0.97
CA SER A 207 -0.99 -20.61 -0.05
C SER A 207 -0.90 -19.10 -0.32
N MET A 208 -0.99 -18.69 -1.58
CA MET A 208 -1.02 -17.28 -2.00
C MET A 208 -2.42 -16.93 -2.49
N GLY A 209 -2.96 -15.79 -2.04
CA GLY A 209 -4.26 -15.30 -2.49
C GLY A 209 -4.27 -14.95 -3.98
N SER A 210 -5.43 -15.12 -4.61
CA SER A 210 -5.67 -14.69 -6.00
C SER A 210 -6.09 -13.22 -6.04
N GLN A 211 -5.69 -12.52 -7.10
CA GLN A 211 -6.12 -11.16 -7.45
C GLN A 211 -6.83 -11.12 -8.83
N GLY A 212 -7.24 -12.28 -9.33
CA GLY A 212 -7.92 -12.42 -10.63
C GLY A 212 -7.03 -13.00 -11.73
N ILE A 213 -7.32 -12.61 -12.97
CA ILE A 213 -6.68 -13.15 -14.19
C ILE A 213 -5.90 -12.03 -14.87
N LEU A 214 -4.62 -12.27 -15.14
CA LEU A 214 -3.83 -11.44 -16.02
C LEU A 214 -4.06 -11.87 -17.46
N LYS A 215 -4.21 -10.91 -18.37
CA LYS A 215 -4.26 -11.12 -19.81
C LYS A 215 -3.15 -10.30 -20.44
N SER A 216 -2.37 -10.91 -21.32
CA SER A 216 -1.56 -10.15 -22.27
C SER A 216 -2.16 -10.20 -23.66
N ALA A 217 -2.10 -9.08 -24.37
CA ALA A 217 -2.46 -9.01 -25.78
C ALA A 217 -1.23 -9.14 -26.69
N GLU A 218 -0.03 -8.86 -26.17
CA GLU A 218 1.26 -9.03 -26.85
C GLU A 218 2.33 -9.23 -25.77
N PHE A 219 2.86 -10.44 -25.64
CA PHE A 219 4.08 -10.64 -24.85
C PHE A 219 5.29 -10.33 -25.73
N PRO A 220 6.10 -9.29 -25.44
CA PRO A 220 7.40 -9.11 -26.10
C PRO A 220 8.28 -10.36 -25.94
#